data_AF-A0A4Y7JLT7-F1
#
_entry.id   AF-A0A4Y7JLT7-F1
#
_cell.length_a   1.000
_cell.length_b   1.000
_cell.length_c   1.000
_cell.angle_alpha   90.00
_cell.angle_beta   90.00
_cell.angle_gamma   90.00
#
_symmetry.space_group_name_H-M   'P 1'
#
loop_
_entity.id
_entity.type
_entity.pdbx_description
1 polymer ?
#
loop_
_entity_poly.entity_id
_entity_poly.type
_entity_poly.pdbx_seq_one_letter_code
_entity_poly.pdbx_strand_id
1 'polypeptide(L)'
;MRSKYECLWEGLPYVAMVAVVCFDVGLTTLSKAAMDKGASHFVFVVYSNALATLILLPSSFIFHRTKRHPLTLSLLCRFFTLALIGITLLQNSVFTGINYSSTTLGSALNNLTPAFTFILALLFSLVGAAIIVLGFYGVIWGQSKEARGNDKEVKVNDRVRPPSAENVPLLRNLREA
;
A
#
# COMPACT_ATOMS: atom_id res chain seq x y z
N MET A 1 -6.08 36.45 -17.31
CA MET A 1 -5.64 35.08 -17.71
C MET A 1 -6.03 34.01 -16.69
N ARG A 2 -5.82 34.18 -15.37
CA ARG A 2 -6.13 33.17 -14.33
C ARG A 2 -7.58 32.64 -14.31
N SER A 3 -8.58 33.50 -14.57
CA SER A 3 -10.01 33.12 -14.59
C SER A 3 -10.41 32.15 -15.72
N LYS A 4 -9.72 32.15 -16.88
CA LYS A 4 -10.04 31.19 -17.97
C LYS A 4 -9.60 29.76 -17.62
N TYR A 5 -8.56 29.59 -16.78
CA TYR A 5 -8.05 28.26 -16.42
C TYR A 5 -8.89 27.61 -15.33
N GLU A 6 -9.48 28.38 -14.42
CA GLU A 6 -10.32 27.84 -13.33
C GLU A 6 -11.59 27.17 -13.87
N CYS A 7 -12.29 27.81 -14.84
CA CYS A 7 -13.41 27.15 -15.55
C CYS A 7 -12.96 25.92 -16.37
N LEU A 8 -11.73 25.92 -16.86
CA LEU A 8 -11.16 24.79 -17.60
C LEU A 8 -10.82 23.62 -16.68
N TRP A 9 -10.40 23.90 -15.44
CA TRP A 9 -10.14 22.90 -14.40
C TRP A 9 -11.43 22.30 -13.82
N GLU A 10 -12.53 23.06 -13.78
CA GLU A 10 -13.85 22.55 -13.35
C GLU A 10 -14.43 21.52 -14.35
N GLY A 11 -14.21 21.73 -15.65
CA GLY A 11 -14.63 20.79 -16.71
C GLY A 11 -13.64 19.65 -16.97
N LEU A 12 -12.38 19.79 -16.53
CA LEU A 12 -11.33 18.80 -16.73
C LEU A 12 -11.67 17.38 -16.24
N PRO A 13 -12.24 17.16 -15.04
CA PRO A 13 -12.60 15.81 -14.61
C PRO A 13 -13.68 15.18 -15.49
N TYR A 14 -14.60 15.98 -16.04
CA TYR A 14 -15.64 15.49 -16.94
C TYR A 14 -15.05 15.10 -18.30
N VAL A 15 -14.23 15.96 -18.89
CA VAL A 15 -13.52 15.66 -20.15
C VAL A 15 -12.59 14.46 -19.99
N ALA A 16 -11.89 14.34 -18.85
CA ALA A 16 -11.05 13.19 -18.54
C ALA A 16 -11.86 11.90 -18.40
N MET A 17 -13.02 11.94 -17.73
CA MET A 17 -13.92 10.78 -17.62
C MET A 17 -14.40 10.32 -19.00
N VAL A 18 -14.87 11.26 -19.83
CA VAL A 18 -15.33 10.94 -21.19
C VAL A 18 -14.18 10.39 -22.04
N ALA A 19 -13.00 11.00 -21.97
CA ALA A 19 -11.82 10.51 -22.69
C ALA A 19 -11.43 9.09 -22.27
N VAL A 20 -11.41 8.80 -20.96
CA VAL A 20 -11.13 7.45 -20.43
C VAL A 20 -12.17 6.44 -20.90
N VAL A 21 -13.46 6.78 -20.84
CA VAL A 21 -14.55 5.89 -21.31
C VAL A 21 -14.44 5.63 -22.81
N CYS A 22 -14.22 6.66 -23.62
CA CYS A 22 -14.00 6.49 -25.06
C CYS A 22 -12.76 5.64 -25.36
N PHE A 23 -11.69 5.80 -24.58
CA PHE A 23 -10.47 5.02 -24.76
C PHE A 23 -10.67 3.55 -24.39
N ASP A 24 -11.38 3.28 -23.29
CA ASP A 24 -11.74 1.92 -22.84
C ASP A 24 -12.61 1.19 -23.87
N VAL A 25 -13.67 1.86 -24.36
CA VAL A 25 -14.55 1.34 -25.41
C VAL A 25 -13.79 1.15 -26.73
N GLY A 26 -12.89 2.08 -27.07
CA GLY A 26 -12.06 2.00 -28.28
C GLY A 26 -11.09 0.82 -28.24
N LEU A 27 -10.39 0.63 -27.11
CA LEU A 27 -9.47 -0.48 -26.90
C LEU A 27 -10.21 -1.82 -26.94
N THR A 28 -11.35 -1.95 -26.28
CA THR A 28 -12.13 -3.20 -26.30
C THR A 28 -12.65 -3.54 -27.71
N THR A 29 -13.08 -2.53 -28.47
CA THR A 29 -13.50 -2.70 -29.87
C THR A 29 -12.33 -3.10 -30.76
N LEU A 30 -11.18 -2.44 -30.64
CA LEU A 30 -9.97 -2.77 -31.38
C LEU A 30 -9.45 -4.19 -31.03
N SER A 31 -9.54 -4.56 -29.75
CA SER A 31 -9.20 -5.92 -29.28
C SER A 31 -10.09 -6.96 -29.94
N LYS A 32 -11.41 -6.73 -29.98
CA LYS A 32 -12.35 -7.61 -30.69
C LYS A 32 -12.03 -7.71 -32.18
N ALA A 33 -11.79 -6.59 -32.85
CA ALA A 33 -11.44 -6.57 -34.27
C ALA A 33 -10.13 -7.30 -34.57
N ALA A 34 -9.15 -7.24 -33.66
CA ALA A 34 -7.89 -7.98 -33.77
C ALA A 34 -8.08 -9.49 -33.56
N MET A 35 -8.95 -9.88 -32.62
CA MET A 35 -9.26 -11.29 -32.34
C MET A 35 -10.08 -11.96 -33.45
N ASP A 36 -10.93 -11.22 -34.15
CA ASP A 36 -11.74 -11.73 -35.26
C ASP A 36 -10.87 -12.21 -36.45
N LYS A 37 -9.61 -11.76 -36.50
CA LYS A 37 -8.58 -12.24 -37.44
C LYS A 37 -7.79 -13.46 -36.93
N GLY A 38 -8.23 -14.10 -35.84
CA GLY A 38 -7.62 -15.31 -35.28
C GLY A 38 -6.52 -15.08 -34.25
N ALA A 39 -6.30 -13.85 -33.79
CA ALA A 39 -5.34 -13.57 -32.73
C ALA A 39 -5.87 -14.03 -31.36
N SER A 40 -5.10 -14.83 -30.63
CA SER A 40 -5.48 -15.30 -29.29
C SER A 40 -5.57 -14.14 -28.31
N HIS A 41 -6.69 -14.04 -27.57
CA HIS A 41 -6.99 -13.00 -26.57
C HIS A 41 -5.83 -12.78 -25.57
N PHE A 42 -5.21 -13.87 -25.12
CA PHE A 42 -4.11 -13.83 -24.15
C PHE A 42 -2.88 -13.07 -24.69
N VAL A 43 -2.51 -13.35 -25.94
CA VAL A 43 -1.35 -12.71 -26.58
C VAL A 43 -1.59 -11.21 -26.75
N PHE A 44 -2.80 -10.81 -27.13
CA PHE A 44 -3.15 -9.39 -27.26
C PHE A 44 -2.94 -8.61 -25.93
N VAL A 45 -3.35 -9.21 -24.81
CA VAL A 45 -3.24 -8.57 -23.50
C VAL A 45 -1.78 -8.49 -23.03
N VAL A 46 -0.98 -9.53 -23.27
CA VAL A 46 0.45 -9.51 -22.97
C VAL A 46 1.17 -8.43 -23.79
N TYR A 47 0.87 -8.30 -25.08
CA TYR A 47 1.48 -7.27 -25.94
C TYR A 47 1.12 -5.85 -25.51
N SER A 48 -0.16 -5.59 -25.19
CA SER A 48 -0.61 -4.27 -24.76
C SER A 48 0.06 -3.84 -23.45
N ASN A 49 0.17 -4.75 -22.47
CA ASN A 49 0.85 -4.48 -21.20
C ASN A 49 2.37 -4.30 -21.35
N ALA A 50 3.00 -5.04 -22.26
CA ALA A 50 4.40 -4.85 -22.61
C ALA A 50 4.64 -3.48 -23.26
N LEU A 51 3.74 -3.05 -24.15
CA LEU A 51 3.80 -1.74 -24.79
C LEU A 51 3.55 -0.60 -23.79
N ALA A 52 2.61 -0.77 -22.86
CA ALA A 52 2.39 0.17 -21.77
C ALA A 52 3.65 0.33 -20.91
N THR A 53 4.31 -0.76 -20.53
CA THR A 53 5.58 -0.68 -19.78
C THR A 53 6.70 -0.06 -20.60
N LEU A 54 6.80 -0.36 -21.90
CA LEU A 54 7.77 0.25 -22.81
C LEU A 54 7.59 1.76 -22.94
N ILE A 55 6.37 2.28 -22.83
CA ILE A 55 6.07 3.72 -22.89
C ILE A 55 6.23 4.39 -21.51
N LEU A 56 5.79 3.72 -20.44
CA LEU A 56 5.84 4.27 -19.08
C LEU A 56 7.28 4.33 -18.54
N LEU A 57 8.14 3.38 -18.94
CA LEU A 57 9.55 3.34 -18.57
C LEU A 57 10.34 4.60 -19.00
N PRO A 58 10.35 5.02 -20.29
CA PRO A 58 11.02 6.24 -20.72
C PRO A 58 10.30 7.49 -20.23
N SER A 59 8.96 7.49 -20.16
CA SER A 59 8.19 8.59 -19.60
C SER A 59 8.59 8.86 -18.14
N SER A 60 8.74 7.80 -17.34
CA SER A 60 9.24 7.87 -15.97
C SER A 60 10.66 8.45 -15.91
N PHE A 61 11.54 8.05 -16.84
CA PHE A 61 12.92 8.55 -16.85
C PHE A 61 13.03 10.04 -17.23
N ILE A 62 12.17 10.51 -18.14
CA ILE A 62 12.16 11.90 -18.62
C ILE A 62 11.53 12.85 -17.59
N PHE A 63 10.43 12.43 -16.95
CA PHE A 63 9.70 13.27 -15.98
C PHE A 63 10.42 13.38 -14.62
N HIS A 64 11.32 12.44 -14.31
CA HIS A 64 12.00 12.31 -13.02
C HIS A 64 13.37 13.00 -12.98
N ARG A 65 13.53 14.17 -13.60
CA ARG A 65 14.78 14.96 -13.51
C ARG A 65 14.96 15.73 -12.20
N THR A 66 13.93 15.87 -11.36
CA THR A 66 13.96 16.89 -10.29
C THR A 66 14.06 16.38 -8.84
N LYS A 67 13.22 15.50 -8.27
CA LYS A 67 13.38 15.08 -6.84
C LYS A 67 12.67 13.76 -6.48
N ARG A 68 13.34 12.58 -6.46
CA ARG A 68 13.07 11.41 -5.56
C ARG A 68 13.94 10.16 -5.83
N HIS A 69 13.95 9.23 -4.87
CA HIS A 69 14.70 7.96 -4.84
C HIS A 69 14.73 7.19 -6.17
N PRO A 70 15.88 6.59 -6.55
CA PRO A 70 16.01 5.84 -7.79
C PRO A 70 15.16 4.57 -7.73
N LEU A 71 14.17 4.49 -8.63
CA LEU A 71 13.49 3.23 -8.94
C LEU A 71 14.52 2.26 -9.49
N THR A 72 14.98 1.32 -8.67
CA THR A 72 15.89 0.25 -9.13
C THR A 72 15.15 -0.63 -10.13
N LEU A 73 15.80 -1.01 -11.23
CA LEU A 73 15.24 -1.94 -12.22
C LEU A 73 14.75 -3.25 -11.59
N SER A 74 15.34 -3.66 -10.47
CA SER A 74 14.87 -4.82 -9.68
C SER A 74 13.45 -4.62 -9.12
N LEU A 75 13.12 -3.44 -8.60
CA LEU A 75 11.77 -3.13 -8.13
C LEU A 75 10.78 -3.05 -9.30
N LEU A 76 11.19 -2.42 -10.41
CA LEU A 76 10.38 -2.37 -11.62
C LEU A 76 10.07 -3.78 -12.14
N CYS A 77 11.08 -4.65 -12.20
CA CYS A 77 10.92 -6.03 -12.62
C CYS A 77 9.99 -6.80 -11.67
N ARG A 78 10.09 -6.59 -10.35
CA ARG A 78 9.16 -7.18 -9.37
C ARG A 78 7.72 -6.71 -9.60
N PHE A 79 7.47 -5.41 -9.69
CA PHE A 79 6.12 -4.88 -9.97
C PHE A 79 5.61 -5.35 -11.34
N PHE A 80 6.48 -5.43 -12.34
CA PHE A 80 6.14 -5.96 -13.66
C PHE A 80 5.75 -7.43 -13.58
N THR A 81 6.55 -8.30 -12.95
CA THR A 81 6.20 -9.71 -12.78
C THR A 81 4.93 -9.88 -11.97
N LEU A 82 4.71 -9.07 -10.93
CA LEU A 82 3.50 -9.09 -10.12
C LEU A 82 2.27 -8.67 -10.93
N ALA A 83 2.41 -7.65 -11.79
CA ALA A 83 1.37 -7.23 -12.72
C ALA A 83 1.11 -8.29 -13.81
N LEU A 84 2.15 -8.87 -14.40
CA LEU A 84 2.03 -9.85 -15.48
C LEU A 84 1.39 -11.15 -14.97
N ILE A 85 1.84 -11.65 -13.82
CA ILE A 85 1.25 -12.79 -13.12
C ILE A 85 -0.18 -12.47 -12.69
N GLY A 86 -0.42 -11.28 -12.11
CA GLY A 86 -1.74 -10.84 -11.67
C GLY A 86 -2.75 -10.76 -12.80
N ILE A 87 -2.42 -10.08 -13.90
CA ILE A 87 -3.29 -9.92 -15.07
C ILE A 87 -3.54 -11.28 -15.74
N THR A 88 -2.49 -12.09 -15.92
CA THR A 88 -2.60 -13.43 -16.51
C THR A 88 -3.52 -14.33 -15.67
N LEU A 89 -3.33 -14.35 -14.35
CA LEU A 89 -4.18 -15.11 -13.43
C LEU A 89 -5.62 -14.62 -13.46
N LEU A 90 -5.85 -13.30 -13.37
CA LEU A 90 -7.20 -12.74 -13.35
C LEU A 90 -7.95 -13.09 -14.65
N GLN A 91 -7.27 -12.98 -15.79
CA GLN A 91 -7.87 -13.18 -17.08
C GLN A 91 -8.12 -14.66 -17.38
N ASN A 92 -7.24 -15.55 -16.92
CA ASN A 92 -7.48 -17.00 -16.96
C ASN A 92 -8.64 -17.38 -16.03
N SER A 93 -8.68 -16.84 -14.80
CA SER A 93 -9.80 -17.04 -13.88
C SER A 93 -11.13 -16.50 -14.39
N VAL A 94 -11.14 -15.38 -15.12
CA VAL A 94 -12.36 -14.85 -15.74
C VAL A 94 -12.78 -15.70 -16.94
N PHE A 95 -11.85 -16.16 -17.79
CA PHE A 95 -12.18 -17.04 -18.91
C PHE A 95 -12.70 -18.41 -18.44
N THR A 96 -12.03 -19.03 -17.47
CA THR A 96 -12.51 -20.21 -16.77
C THR A 96 -13.82 -19.91 -16.05
N GLY A 97 -13.94 -18.75 -15.40
CA GLY A 97 -15.13 -18.28 -14.72
C GLY A 97 -16.34 -18.18 -15.65
N ILE A 98 -16.21 -17.60 -16.84
CA ILE A 98 -17.30 -17.50 -17.83
C ILE A 98 -17.64 -18.87 -18.44
N ASN A 99 -16.66 -19.78 -18.53
CA ASN A 99 -16.94 -21.16 -18.97
C ASN A 99 -17.73 -21.97 -17.93
N TYR A 100 -17.54 -21.70 -16.64
CA TYR A 100 -18.28 -22.36 -15.55
C TYR A 100 -19.48 -21.56 -15.03
N SER A 101 -19.57 -20.27 -15.36
CA SER A 101 -20.51 -19.30 -14.80
C SER A 101 -21.11 -18.46 -15.91
N SER A 102 -22.42 -18.22 -15.86
CA SER A 102 -23.10 -17.45 -16.89
C SER A 102 -22.54 -16.03 -17.02
N THR A 103 -22.49 -15.49 -18.24
CA THR A 103 -22.13 -14.08 -18.54
C THR A 103 -22.93 -13.05 -17.71
N THR A 104 -24.12 -13.45 -17.22
CA THR A 104 -24.95 -12.67 -16.28
C THR A 104 -24.29 -12.47 -14.92
N LEU A 105 -23.60 -13.48 -14.38
CA LEU A 105 -22.88 -13.38 -13.11
C LEU A 105 -21.68 -12.43 -13.20
N GLY A 106 -20.95 -12.45 -14.32
CA GLY A 106 -19.88 -11.47 -14.57
C GLY A 106 -20.38 -10.02 -14.56
N SER A 107 -21.54 -9.77 -15.16
CA SER A 107 -22.17 -8.44 -15.15
C SER A 107 -22.65 -8.03 -13.76
N ALA A 108 -23.21 -8.96 -12.98
CA ALA A 108 -23.61 -8.71 -11.60
C ALA A 108 -22.42 -8.38 -10.70
N LEU A 109 -21.31 -9.11 -10.80
CA LEU A 109 -20.10 -8.88 -10.03
C LEU A 109 -19.48 -7.49 -10.28
N ASN A 110 -19.54 -6.98 -11.52
CA ASN A 110 -19.11 -5.62 -11.83
C ASN A 110 -19.92 -4.56 -11.07
N ASN A 111 -21.24 -4.74 -10.96
CA ASN A 111 -22.08 -3.82 -10.18
C ASN A 111 -21.83 -3.92 -8.67
N LEU A 112 -21.41 -5.09 -8.18
CA LEU A 112 -21.01 -5.29 -6.80
C LEU A 112 -19.58 -4.84 -6.49
N THR A 113 -18.75 -4.56 -7.50
CA THR A 113 -17.35 -4.14 -7.32
C THR A 113 -17.18 -2.96 -6.34
N PRO A 114 -17.94 -1.85 -6.47
CA PRO A 114 -17.86 -0.76 -5.50
C PRO A 114 -18.33 -1.17 -4.09
N ALA A 115 -19.37 -2.00 -3.99
CA ALA A 115 -19.88 -2.48 -2.69
C ALA A 115 -18.88 -3.42 -2.00
N PHE A 116 -18.25 -4.33 -2.74
CA PHE A 116 -17.23 -5.25 -2.22
C PHE A 116 -15.97 -4.50 -1.77
N THR A 117 -15.57 -3.48 -2.53
CA THR A 117 -14.45 -2.59 -2.15
C THR A 117 -14.71 -1.91 -0.80
N PHE A 118 -15.95 -1.44 -0.57
CA PHE A 118 -16.33 -0.84 0.72
C PHE A 118 -16.28 -1.84 1.87
N ILE A 119 -16.81 -3.06 1.67
CA ILE A 119 -16.77 -4.13 2.68
C ILE A 119 -15.31 -4.49 3.03
N LEU A 120 -14.45 -4.65 2.03
CA LEU A 120 -13.01 -4.91 2.24
C LEU A 120 -12.33 -3.76 2.99
N ALA A 121 -12.64 -2.51 2.65
CA ALA A 121 -12.10 -1.35 3.34
C ALA A 121 -12.49 -1.35 4.82
N LEU A 122 -13.74 -1.68 5.15
CA LEU A 122 -14.20 -1.79 6.54
C LEU A 122 -13.49 -2.91 7.29
N LEU A 123 -13.36 -4.10 6.68
CA LEU A 123 -12.63 -5.22 7.27
C LEU A 123 -11.17 -4.88 7.55
N PHE A 124 -10.48 -4.29 6.56
CA PHE A 124 -9.08 -3.93 6.72
C PHE A 124 -8.89 -2.79 7.73
N SER A 125 -9.83 -1.85 7.80
CA SER A 125 -9.84 -0.80 8.82
C SER A 125 -9.96 -1.38 10.24
N LEU A 126 -10.82 -2.38 10.44
CA LEU A 126 -10.96 -3.06 11.73
C LEU A 126 -9.71 -3.83 12.11
N VAL A 127 -9.12 -4.57 11.17
CA VAL A 127 -7.87 -5.32 11.38
C VAL A 127 -6.72 -4.36 11.69
N GLY A 128 -6.60 -3.26 10.94
CA GLY A 128 -5.61 -2.21 11.17
C GLY A 128 -5.75 -1.59 12.56
N ALA A 129 -6.98 -1.26 12.97
CA ALA A 129 -7.25 -0.75 14.32
C ALA A 129 -6.88 -1.78 15.41
N ALA A 130 -7.20 -3.06 15.22
CA ALA A 130 -6.85 -4.11 16.16
C ALA A 130 -5.32 -4.27 16.31
N ILE A 131 -4.58 -4.21 15.19
CA ILE A 131 -3.11 -4.26 15.20
C ILE A 131 -2.54 -3.07 15.97
N ILE A 132 -3.09 -1.86 15.78
CA ILE A 132 -2.66 -0.66 16.51
C ILE A 132 -2.93 -0.83 18.01
N VAL A 133 -4.11 -1.27 18.42
CA VAL A 133 -4.46 -1.49 19.83
C VAL A 133 -3.55 -2.54 20.47
N LEU A 134 -3.30 -3.65 19.78
CA LEU A 134 -2.37 -4.68 20.24
C LEU A 134 -0.94 -4.14 20.37
N GLY A 135 -0.50 -3.33 19.41
CA GLY A 135 0.80 -2.65 19.45
C GLY A 135 0.93 -1.72 20.66
N PHE A 136 -0.06 -0.86 20.90
CA PHE A 136 -0.09 0.03 22.08
C PHE A 136 -0.15 -0.75 23.39
N TYR A 137 -0.96 -1.81 23.46
CA TYR A 137 -1.04 -2.67 24.64
C TYR A 137 0.31 -3.33 24.94
N GLY A 138 1.02 -3.79 23.91
CA GLY A 138 2.39 -4.31 24.03
C GLY A 138 3.38 -3.28 24.61
N VAL A 139 3.29 -2.01 24.19
CA VAL A 139 4.15 -0.92 24.70
C VAL A 139 3.89 -0.65 26.18
N ILE A 140 2.63 -0.53 26.59
CA ILE A 140 2.26 -0.29 28.00
C ILE A 140 2.71 -1.46 28.88
N TRP A 141 2.50 -2.69 28.39
CA TRP A 141 2.97 -3.89 29.08
C TRP A 141 4.50 -3.92 29.23
N GLY A 142 5.23 -3.47 28.20
CA GLY A 142 6.68 -3.31 28.24
C GLY A 142 7.14 -2.36 29.35
N GLN A 143 6.55 -1.16 29.42
CA GLN A 143 6.86 -0.16 30.45
C GLN A 143 6.56 -0.65 31.87
N SER A 144 5.45 -1.37 32.05
CA SER A 144 5.07 -1.96 33.35
C SER A 144 6.11 -2.99 33.84
N LYS A 145 6.73 -3.73 32.92
CA LYS A 145 7.78 -4.70 33.25
C LYS A 145 9.09 -4.01 33.65
N GLU A 146 9.41 -2.88 33.03
CA GLU A 146 10.61 -2.09 33.34
C GLU A 146 10.52 -1.43 34.73
N ALA A 147 9.37 -0.86 35.08
CA ALA A 147 9.12 -0.33 36.43
C ALA A 147 9.29 -1.40 37.52
N ARG A 148 8.90 -2.65 37.24
CA ARG A 148 9.06 -3.79 38.15
C ARG A 148 10.52 -4.27 38.29
N GLY A 149 11.37 -4.02 37.29
CA GLY A 149 12.80 -4.29 37.36
C GLY A 149 13.51 -3.30 38.26
N ASN A 150 13.22 -2.01 38.07
CA ASN A 150 13.85 -0.92 38.83
C ASN A 150 13.52 -0.98 40.33
N ASP A 151 12.28 -1.30 40.72
CA ASP A 151 11.92 -1.49 42.15
C ASP A 151 12.73 -2.62 42.80
N LYS A 152 13.00 -3.70 42.06
CA LYS A 152 13.80 -4.83 42.55
C LYS A 152 15.27 -4.47 42.67
N GLU A 153 15.83 -3.72 41.73
CA GLU A 153 17.21 -3.27 41.78
C GLU A 153 17.44 -2.29 42.95
N VAL A 154 16.53 -1.34 43.16
CA VAL A 154 16.56 -0.43 44.32
C VAL A 154 16.51 -1.22 45.63
N LYS A 155 15.56 -2.15 45.78
CA LYS A 155 15.49 -3.01 46.97
C LYS A 155 16.71 -3.88 47.20
N VAL A 156 17.37 -4.34 46.14
CA VAL A 156 18.61 -5.11 46.26
C VAL A 156 19.76 -4.20 46.68
N ASN A 157 19.89 -3.02 46.08
CA ASN A 157 20.91 -2.04 46.44
C ASN A 157 20.76 -1.57 47.89
N ASP A 158 19.53 -1.36 48.36
CA ASP A 158 19.24 -1.02 49.77
C ASP A 158 19.53 -2.17 50.73
N ARG A 159 19.36 -3.43 50.33
CA ARG A 159 19.74 -4.58 51.17
C ARG A 159 21.25 -4.81 51.22
N VAL A 160 21.96 -4.54 50.12
CA VAL A 160 23.41 -4.71 50.04
C VAL A 160 24.13 -3.53 50.71
N ARG A 161 23.49 -2.35 50.78
CA ARG A 161 24.00 -1.18 51.49
C ARG A 161 23.74 -1.36 53.00
N PRO A 162 24.78 -1.48 53.85
CA PRO A 162 24.57 -1.56 55.29
C PRO A 162 23.98 -0.22 55.80
N PRO A 163 23.10 -0.24 56.82
CA PRO A 163 22.37 0.93 57.35
C PRO A 163 23.26 2.03 57.97
N SER A 164 24.58 1.97 57.81
CA SER A 164 25.56 2.87 58.43
C SER A 164 26.11 3.96 57.51
N ALA A 165 25.71 4.05 56.24
CA ALA A 165 26.29 5.03 55.30
C ALA A 165 25.43 6.27 55.02
N GLU A 166 24.17 6.31 55.44
CA GLU A 166 23.24 7.41 55.08
C GLU A 166 23.32 8.63 56.02
N ASN A 167 23.83 8.45 57.24
CA ASN A 167 23.81 9.48 58.29
C ASN A 167 25.21 9.94 58.72
N VAL A 168 26.10 10.30 57.79
CA VAL A 168 27.38 10.95 58.14
C VAL A 168 27.51 12.37 57.57
N PRO A 169 26.66 13.33 58.02
CA PRO A 169 26.90 14.76 57.81
C PRO A 169 28.14 15.28 58.59
N LEU A 170 28.78 14.45 59.43
CA LEU A 170 29.87 14.88 60.32
C LEU A 170 31.29 14.61 59.81
N LEU A 171 31.50 13.76 58.78
CA LEU A 171 32.84 13.56 58.19
C LEU A 171 33.18 14.53 57.06
N ARG A 172 32.21 15.30 56.55
CA ARG A 172 32.45 16.30 55.50
C ARG A 172 33.15 17.55 56.05
N ASN A 173 32.75 17.99 57.25
CA ASN A 173 33.29 19.19 57.90
C ASN A 173 34.69 18.99 58.53
N LEU A 174 35.17 17.75 58.68
CA LEU A 174 36.49 17.42 59.23
C LEU A 174 37.52 17.04 58.15
N ARG A 175 37.11 16.99 56.88
CA ARG A 175 37.97 16.72 55.72
C ARG A 175 38.35 18.01 54.94
N GLU A 176 37.65 19.10 55.21
CA GLU A 176 37.86 20.41 54.57
C GLU A 176 38.56 21.44 55.50
N ALA A 177 39.14 20.98 56.62
CA ALA A 177 40.04 21.75 57.48
C ALA A 177 41.45 21.12 57.45
#